data_AF-A0A1M4YCM7-F1
#
_entry.id   AF-A0A1M4YCM7-F1
#
_cell.length_a   1.000
_cell.length_b   1.000
_cell.length_c   1.000
_cell.angle_alpha   90.00
_cell.angle_beta   90.00
_cell.angle_gamma   90.00
#
_symmetry.space_group_name_H-M   'P 1'
#
loop_
_entity.id
_entity.type
_entity.pdbx_description
1 polymer ?
#
loop_
_entity_poly.entity_id
_entity_poly.type
_entity_poly.pdbx_seq_one_letter_code
_entity_poly.pdbx_strand_id
1 'polypeptide(L)'
;MTAFAQDVEAIKGKETINVSSQLVEVARATGKSPFSLAFDFLKLRRKSGKLKFYEYFLYELYDRARWSDAEREEFVSAHIHWPLVNACNDAQWWALTEDKWLSACFLEHNGVPTPRTLAVFDRSVRQFGNTPKLTSGEDLKSFLSARGSSPVFAKPIGGMWSAGAMRISAHTDTHVIATGHDPQTFDAFADSALGDIPYIFQDCLKPHRFFDGITDAIATVRCLNLIDDDQLSVPFAMLKLPMAGNIADNFWRPGNLLCNLDPETGEVTGLAAVKMAAASRWMRCRTPTASLSVKRCRYGAS
;
A
#
# COMPACT_ATOMS: atom_id res chain seq x y z
N MET A 1 -2.69 21.26 -9.98
CA MET A 1 -2.83 20.38 -8.80
C MET A 1 -1.76 19.31 -8.91
N THR A 2 -1.04 18.99 -7.84
CA THR A 2 0.07 18.02 -7.89
C THR A 2 -0.41 16.60 -8.11
N ALA A 3 0.47 15.73 -8.62
CA ALA A 3 0.17 14.29 -8.78
C ALA A 3 -0.27 13.67 -7.45
N PHE A 4 0.39 14.06 -6.35
CA PHE A 4 0.01 13.65 -5.00
C PHE A 4 -1.40 14.13 -4.62
N ALA A 5 -1.72 15.41 -4.85
CA ALA A 5 -3.02 15.97 -4.51
C ALA A 5 -4.16 15.34 -5.32
N GLN A 6 -3.94 15.07 -6.61
CA GLN A 6 -4.89 14.35 -7.47
C GLN A 6 -5.18 12.94 -6.95
N ASP A 7 -4.14 12.19 -6.59
CA ASP A 7 -4.28 10.84 -6.02
C ASP A 7 -5.02 10.89 -4.67
N VAL A 8 -4.69 11.84 -3.80
CA VAL A 8 -5.37 12.01 -2.50
C VAL A 8 -6.85 12.34 -2.67
N GLU A 9 -7.20 13.18 -3.64
CA GLU A 9 -8.60 13.48 -3.95
C GLU A 9 -9.34 12.24 -4.48
N ALA A 10 -8.72 11.48 -5.39
CA ALA A 10 -9.27 10.24 -5.91
C ALA A 10 -9.46 9.16 -4.83
N ILE A 11 -8.59 9.12 -3.83
CA ILE A 11 -8.71 8.22 -2.66
C ILE A 11 -9.89 8.65 -1.80
N LYS A 12 -9.98 9.94 -1.44
CA LYS A 12 -11.04 10.49 -0.57
C LYS A 12 -12.42 10.44 -1.22
N GLY A 13 -12.51 10.66 -2.53
CA GLY A 13 -13.76 10.65 -3.28
C GLY A 13 -14.49 9.30 -3.29
N LYS A 14 -13.82 8.21 -2.87
CA LYS A 14 -14.40 6.86 -2.84
C LYS A 14 -15.13 6.50 -1.54
N GLU A 15 -15.17 7.39 -0.53
CA GLU A 15 -15.65 7.05 0.83
C GLU A 15 -16.94 7.79 1.26
N THR A 16 -18.03 7.65 0.51
CA THR A 16 -19.37 7.91 1.08
C THR A 16 -20.21 6.64 1.10
N ILE A 17 -20.01 5.83 2.13
CA ILE A 17 -20.83 4.64 2.36
C ILE A 17 -22.16 5.07 2.98
N ASN A 18 -23.24 4.96 2.22
CA ASN A 18 -24.59 5.14 2.74
C ASN A 18 -25.03 3.86 3.50
N VAL A 19 -24.87 3.91 4.82
CA VAL A 19 -25.13 2.75 5.69
C VAL A 19 -26.61 2.37 5.74
N SER A 20 -27.53 3.32 5.59
CA SER A 20 -28.96 3.01 5.61
C SER A 20 -29.41 2.30 4.34
N SER A 21 -28.88 2.67 3.17
CA SER A 21 -29.17 1.95 1.93
C SER A 21 -28.60 0.53 1.96
N GLN A 22 -27.37 0.35 2.47
CA GLN A 22 -26.77 -0.98 2.61
C GLN A 22 -27.57 -1.89 3.55
N LEU A 23 -28.03 -1.37 4.69
CA LEU A 23 -28.87 -2.14 5.62
C LEU A 23 -30.15 -2.64 4.95
N VAL A 24 -30.83 -1.78 4.18
CA VAL A 24 -32.07 -2.14 3.47
C VAL A 24 -31.80 -3.16 2.37
N GLU A 25 -30.73 -2.97 1.60
CA GLU A 25 -30.32 -3.88 0.52
C GLU A 25 -30.00 -5.27 1.06
N VAL A 26 -29.16 -5.35 2.11
CA VAL A 26 -28.79 -6.62 2.75
C VAL A 26 -29.99 -7.29 3.41
N ALA A 27 -30.87 -6.52 4.07
CA ALA A 27 -32.10 -7.07 4.65
C ALA A 27 -32.97 -7.74 3.58
N ARG A 28 -33.15 -7.09 2.42
CA ARG A 28 -33.89 -7.65 1.28
C ARG A 28 -33.21 -8.89 0.70
N ALA A 29 -31.89 -8.84 0.49
CA ALA A 29 -31.14 -9.92 -0.13
C ALA A 29 -31.07 -11.18 0.77
N THR A 30 -31.02 -11.01 2.08
CA THR A 30 -30.85 -12.11 3.04
C THR A 30 -32.16 -12.56 3.71
N GLY A 31 -33.26 -11.82 3.52
CA GLY A 31 -34.52 -12.04 4.23
C GLY A 31 -34.48 -11.70 5.72
N LYS A 32 -33.36 -11.14 6.22
CA LYS A 32 -33.21 -10.75 7.64
C LYS A 32 -33.88 -9.40 7.89
N SER A 33 -34.48 -9.23 9.06
CA SER A 33 -35.02 -7.93 9.44
C SER A 33 -33.90 -6.92 9.72
N PRO A 34 -34.08 -5.62 9.41
CA PRO A 34 -33.10 -4.59 9.71
C PRO A 34 -32.72 -4.52 11.20
N PHE A 35 -33.69 -4.75 12.09
CA PHE A 35 -33.45 -4.81 13.53
C PHE A 35 -32.56 -5.98 13.92
N SER A 36 -32.77 -7.17 13.34
CA SER A 36 -31.92 -8.33 13.59
C SER A 36 -30.46 -8.06 13.19
N LEU A 37 -30.24 -7.46 12.02
CA LEU A 37 -28.91 -7.05 11.56
C LEU A 37 -28.26 -6.01 12.49
N ALA A 38 -29.03 -5.02 12.94
CA ALA A 38 -28.54 -4.00 13.86
C ALA A 38 -28.16 -4.60 15.23
N PHE A 39 -28.98 -5.50 15.78
CA PHE A 39 -28.68 -6.18 17.04
C PHE A 39 -27.47 -7.10 16.93
N ASP A 40 -27.32 -7.82 15.82
CA ASP A 40 -26.15 -8.66 15.57
C ASP A 40 -24.87 -7.81 15.48
N PHE A 41 -24.92 -6.68 14.78
CA PHE A 41 -23.82 -5.71 14.80
C PHE A 41 -23.51 -5.18 16.21
N LEU A 42 -24.52 -4.82 17.01
CA LEU A 42 -24.30 -4.31 18.37
C LEU A 42 -23.57 -5.31 19.27
N LYS A 43 -23.76 -6.63 19.05
CA LYS A 43 -22.98 -7.67 19.74
C LYS A 43 -21.50 -7.59 19.37
N LEU A 44 -21.18 -7.51 18.07
CA LEU A 44 -19.81 -7.41 17.57
C LEU A 44 -19.13 -6.09 17.97
N ARG A 45 -19.85 -4.96 17.93
CA ARG A 45 -19.33 -3.64 18.32
C ARG A 45 -18.79 -3.61 19.76
N ARG A 46 -19.39 -4.41 20.66
CA ARG A 46 -18.99 -4.47 22.07
C ARG A 46 -17.71 -5.28 22.29
N LYS A 47 -17.26 -6.08 21.32
CA LYS A 47 -16.05 -6.90 21.39
C LYS A 47 -14.77 -6.06 21.28
N SER A 48 -13.61 -6.72 21.34
CA SER A 48 -12.28 -6.10 21.29
C SER A 48 -12.01 -5.38 19.97
N GLY A 49 -12.53 -5.89 18.85
CA GLY A 49 -12.32 -5.33 17.51
C GLY A 49 -12.96 -3.96 17.24
N LYS A 50 -13.90 -3.50 18.09
CA LYS A 50 -14.57 -2.18 18.01
C LYS A 50 -15.14 -1.80 16.62
N LEU A 51 -15.65 -2.79 15.90
CA LEU A 51 -16.18 -2.63 14.54
C LEU A 51 -17.19 -1.48 14.40
N LYS A 52 -17.08 -0.76 13.28
CA LYS A 52 -18.07 0.21 12.83
C LYS A 52 -19.15 -0.46 11.99
N PHE A 53 -20.28 0.21 11.87
CA PHE A 53 -21.45 -0.39 11.23
C PHE A 53 -21.26 -0.58 9.72
N TYR A 54 -20.54 0.31 9.04
CA TYR A 54 -20.22 0.10 7.64
C TYR A 54 -19.26 -1.09 7.44
N GLU A 55 -18.32 -1.33 8.36
CA GLU A 55 -17.37 -2.45 8.29
C GLU A 55 -18.09 -3.80 8.41
N TYR A 56 -19.17 -3.85 9.19
CA TYR A 56 -20.04 -5.02 9.30
C TYR A 56 -20.65 -5.43 7.94
N PHE A 57 -21.06 -4.46 7.13
CA PHE A 57 -21.55 -4.73 5.78
C PHE A 57 -20.41 -4.96 4.79
N LEU A 58 -19.33 -4.18 4.91
CA LEU A 58 -18.13 -4.27 4.08
C LEU A 58 -17.59 -5.71 4.06
N TYR A 59 -17.43 -6.30 5.23
CA TYR A 59 -16.91 -7.66 5.39
C TYR A 59 -17.99 -8.75 5.38
N GLU A 60 -19.24 -8.37 5.10
CA GLU A 60 -20.40 -9.27 5.08
C GLU A 60 -20.52 -10.09 6.37
N LEU A 61 -20.22 -9.51 7.52
CA LEU A 61 -20.21 -10.26 8.79
C LEU A 61 -21.60 -10.78 9.16
N TYR A 62 -22.66 -10.27 8.53
CA TYR A 62 -24.02 -10.81 8.65
C TYR A 62 -24.17 -12.23 8.06
N ASP A 63 -23.29 -12.67 7.17
CA ASP A 63 -23.36 -13.98 6.54
C ASP A 63 -22.76 -15.05 7.46
N ARG A 64 -23.65 -15.89 8.00
CA ARG A 64 -23.31 -16.98 8.94
C ARG A 64 -22.89 -18.28 8.25
N ALA A 65 -23.17 -18.42 6.96
CA ALA A 65 -22.62 -19.52 6.17
C ALA A 65 -21.16 -19.24 5.83
N ARG A 66 -20.82 -17.96 5.69
CA ARG A 66 -19.45 -17.49 5.42
C ARG A 66 -18.59 -17.41 6.67
N TRP A 67 -19.14 -16.93 7.79
CA TRP A 67 -18.38 -16.65 9.01
C TRP A 67 -18.98 -17.28 10.26
N SER A 68 -18.16 -18.04 10.99
CA SER A 68 -18.48 -18.48 12.34
C SER A 68 -18.50 -17.31 13.34
N ASP A 69 -19.09 -17.51 14.52
CA ASP A 69 -19.04 -16.50 15.59
C ASP A 69 -17.60 -16.19 16.02
N ALA A 70 -16.74 -17.20 16.12
CA ALA A 70 -15.34 -17.02 16.49
C ALA A 70 -14.59 -16.16 15.46
N GLU A 71 -14.69 -16.49 14.17
CA GLU A 71 -14.02 -15.74 13.09
C GLU A 71 -14.49 -14.29 13.03
N ARG A 72 -15.78 -14.02 13.26
CA ARG A 72 -16.32 -12.65 13.28
C ARG A 72 -15.75 -11.80 14.41
N GLU A 73 -15.38 -12.41 15.53
CA GLU A 73 -14.80 -11.71 16.67
C GLU A 73 -13.32 -11.33 16.46
N GLU A 74 -12.64 -11.96 15.49
CA GLU A 74 -11.25 -11.64 15.13
C GLU A 74 -11.11 -10.35 14.30
N PHE A 75 -12.20 -9.85 13.71
CA PHE A 75 -12.16 -8.63 12.90
C PHE A 75 -11.88 -7.39 13.74
N VAL A 76 -10.88 -6.63 13.32
CA VAL A 76 -10.47 -5.37 13.96
C VAL A 76 -10.84 -4.19 13.08
N SER A 77 -11.44 -3.17 13.68
CA SER A 77 -11.79 -1.92 12.99
C SER A 77 -10.56 -1.16 12.54
N ALA A 78 -10.58 -0.64 11.32
CA ALA A 78 -9.54 0.25 10.82
C ALA A 78 -9.42 1.53 11.68
N HIS A 79 -10.49 1.91 12.38
CA HIS A 79 -10.52 3.10 13.23
C HIS A 79 -9.73 2.97 14.53
N ILE A 80 -9.39 1.75 14.96
CA ILE A 80 -8.56 1.57 16.15
C ILE A 80 -7.08 1.37 15.80
N HIS A 81 -6.75 1.26 14.51
CA HIS A 81 -5.38 1.08 14.03
C HIS A 81 -4.44 2.18 14.54
N TRP A 82 -4.73 3.46 14.27
CA TRP A 82 -3.87 4.56 14.70
C TRP A 82 -3.79 4.72 16.22
N PRO A 83 -4.90 4.66 16.98
CA PRO A 83 -4.82 4.64 18.44
C PRO A 83 -3.91 3.54 18.98
N LEU A 84 -3.97 2.33 18.41
CA LEU A 84 -3.11 1.22 18.82
C LEU A 84 -1.66 1.46 18.44
N VAL A 85 -1.39 1.85 17.19
CA VAL A 85 -0.03 2.17 16.71
C VAL A 85 0.61 3.23 17.60
N ASN A 86 -0.12 4.31 17.92
CA ASN A 86 0.43 5.39 18.74
C ASN A 86 0.64 4.99 20.20
N ALA A 87 -0.14 4.05 20.73
CA ALA A 87 0.01 3.56 22.09
C ALA A 87 1.16 2.54 22.23
N CYS A 88 1.43 1.76 21.17
CA CYS A 88 2.39 0.67 21.19
C CYS A 88 3.76 1.02 20.60
N ASN A 89 3.88 2.11 19.83
CA ASN A 89 5.13 2.49 19.19
C ASN A 89 5.70 3.77 19.79
N ASP A 90 7.01 3.81 19.92
CA ASP A 90 7.72 5.01 20.34
C ASP A 90 7.68 6.07 19.23
N ALA A 91 7.04 7.20 19.55
CA ALA A 91 6.86 8.33 18.64
C ALA A 91 8.19 8.97 18.19
N GLN A 92 9.29 8.75 18.92
CA GLN A 92 10.62 9.23 18.53
C GLN A 92 11.07 8.66 17.18
N TRP A 93 10.54 7.50 16.77
CA TRP A 93 10.87 6.86 15.50
C TRP A 93 10.07 7.38 14.31
N TRP A 94 9.03 8.19 14.51
CA TRP A 94 8.13 8.59 13.41
C TRP A 94 8.83 9.39 12.32
N ALA A 95 9.74 10.30 12.69
CA ALA A 95 10.50 11.06 11.71
C ALA A 95 11.34 10.11 10.82
N LEU A 96 11.89 9.05 11.39
CA LEU A 96 12.62 8.03 10.64
C LEU A 96 11.69 7.28 9.70
N THR A 97 10.54 6.80 10.17
CA THR A 97 9.65 5.89 9.43
C THR A 97 8.78 6.58 8.38
N GLU A 98 8.42 7.84 8.59
CA GLU A 98 7.57 8.61 7.67
C GLU A 98 8.37 9.38 6.61
N ASP A 99 9.67 9.59 6.84
CA ASP A 99 10.56 10.24 5.88
C ASP A 99 11.35 9.22 5.07
N LYS A 100 10.97 9.02 3.81
CA LYS A 100 11.60 7.99 2.96
C LYS A 100 13.09 8.20 2.69
N TRP A 101 13.58 9.44 2.74
CA TRP A 101 15.01 9.70 2.57
C TRP A 101 15.76 9.31 3.85
N LEU A 102 15.26 9.76 5.00
CA LEU A 102 15.88 9.44 6.30
C LEU A 102 15.84 7.94 6.59
N SER A 103 14.69 7.28 6.32
CA SER A 103 14.54 5.82 6.33
C SER A 103 15.61 5.14 5.47
N ALA A 104 15.80 5.58 4.22
CA ALA A 104 16.76 4.98 3.31
C ALA A 104 18.19 5.11 3.85
N CYS A 105 18.58 6.29 4.32
CA CYS A 105 19.90 6.51 4.92
C CYS A 105 20.13 5.60 6.14
N PHE A 106 19.14 5.47 7.02
CA PHE A 106 19.25 4.63 8.21
C PHE A 106 19.37 3.14 7.86
N LEU A 107 18.54 2.66 6.95
CA LEU A 107 18.56 1.27 6.49
C LEU A 107 19.89 0.93 5.80
N GLU A 108 20.35 1.80 4.90
CA GLU A 108 21.64 1.64 4.20
C GLU A 108 22.81 1.60 5.18
N HIS A 109 22.83 2.49 6.17
CA HIS A 109 23.86 2.52 7.21
C HIS A 109 23.92 1.21 8.02
N ASN A 110 22.77 0.55 8.20
CA ASN A 110 22.65 -0.72 8.91
C ASN A 110 22.75 -1.94 7.97
N GLY A 111 23.20 -1.76 6.72
CA GLY A 111 23.39 -2.85 5.77
C GLY A 111 22.11 -3.48 5.23
N VAL A 112 20.95 -2.82 5.43
CA VAL A 112 19.68 -3.26 4.84
C VAL A 112 19.59 -2.74 3.41
N PRO A 113 19.42 -3.63 2.41
CA PRO A 113 19.31 -3.19 1.02
C PRO A 113 18.09 -2.30 0.78
N THR A 114 18.32 -1.17 0.14
CA THR A 114 17.30 -0.21 -0.30
C THR A 114 17.43 0.04 -1.81
N PRO A 115 16.38 0.52 -2.49
CA PRO A 115 16.55 1.11 -3.81
C PRO A 115 17.50 2.31 -3.71
N ARG A 116 18.55 2.33 -4.53
CA ARG A 116 19.54 3.40 -4.52
C ARG A 116 18.85 4.75 -4.74
N THR A 117 19.06 5.64 -3.79
CA THR A 117 18.62 7.04 -3.89
C THR A 117 19.53 7.81 -4.84
N LEU A 118 18.93 8.47 -5.83
CA LEU A 118 19.64 9.13 -6.93
C LEU A 118 19.69 10.64 -6.74
N ALA A 119 18.57 11.21 -6.31
CA ALA A 119 18.40 12.64 -6.06
C ALA A 119 17.14 12.87 -5.22
N VAL A 120 17.03 14.07 -4.68
CA VAL A 120 15.81 14.59 -4.07
C VAL A 120 15.43 15.88 -4.77
N PHE A 121 14.19 15.99 -5.22
CA PHE A 121 13.61 17.28 -5.60
C PHE A 121 12.97 17.90 -4.37
N ASP A 122 13.43 19.08 -3.97
CA ASP A 122 12.90 19.81 -2.83
C ASP A 122 13.27 21.29 -2.93
N ARG A 123 12.27 22.18 -2.87
CA ARG A 123 12.45 23.64 -2.92
C ARG A 123 12.65 24.27 -1.54
N SER A 124 12.53 23.48 -0.46
CA SER A 124 12.73 23.96 0.90
C SER A 124 14.21 24.24 1.22
N VAL A 125 14.51 24.73 2.42
CA VAL A 125 15.90 24.92 2.89
C VAL A 125 16.58 23.61 3.32
N ARG A 126 15.83 22.49 3.41
CA ARG A 126 16.33 21.20 3.90
C ARG A 126 17.51 20.70 3.05
N GLN A 127 18.47 20.07 3.71
CA GLN A 127 19.65 19.47 3.10
C GLN A 127 19.58 17.93 3.18
N PHE A 128 20.22 17.26 2.22
CA PHE A 128 20.16 15.80 2.05
C PHE A 128 21.57 15.16 2.02
N GLY A 129 22.51 15.75 2.76
CA GLY A 129 23.90 15.29 2.82
C GLY A 129 24.52 15.23 1.42
N ASN A 130 25.05 14.06 1.05
CA ASN A 130 25.66 13.81 -0.26
C ASN A 130 24.64 13.49 -1.37
N THR A 131 23.34 13.44 -1.05
CA THR A 131 22.30 13.19 -2.06
C THR A 131 22.09 14.44 -2.90
N PRO A 132 22.20 14.38 -4.24
CA PRO A 132 21.93 15.53 -5.10
C PRO A 132 20.55 16.11 -4.85
N LYS A 133 20.48 17.43 -4.69
CA LYS A 133 19.24 18.17 -4.51
C LYS A 133 18.88 18.92 -5.78
N LEU A 134 17.68 18.71 -6.28
CA LEU A 134 17.09 19.36 -7.44
C LEU A 134 16.03 20.36 -6.96
N THR A 135 15.98 21.55 -7.56
CA THR A 135 15.04 22.61 -7.13
C THR A 135 14.22 23.18 -8.28
N SER A 136 14.67 22.97 -9.52
CA SER A 136 14.10 23.54 -10.73
C SER A 136 13.91 22.51 -11.85
N GLY A 137 13.20 22.91 -12.91
CA GLY A 137 13.12 22.10 -14.14
C GLY A 137 14.48 21.98 -14.84
N GLU A 138 15.34 23.00 -14.76
CA GLU A 138 16.71 22.95 -15.28
C GLU A 138 17.56 21.89 -14.56
N ASP A 139 17.47 21.83 -13.23
CA ASP A 139 18.14 20.78 -12.43
C ASP A 139 17.63 19.41 -12.85
N LEU A 140 16.32 19.26 -13.03
CA LEU A 140 15.70 18.01 -13.45
C LEU A 140 16.15 17.58 -14.86
N LYS A 141 16.25 18.53 -15.80
CA LYS A 141 16.77 18.28 -17.14
C LYS A 141 18.21 17.81 -17.10
N SER A 142 19.05 18.53 -16.36
CA SER A 142 20.47 18.20 -16.21
C SER A 142 20.63 16.81 -15.58
N PHE A 143 19.87 16.52 -14.54
CA PHE A 143 19.86 15.22 -13.86
C PHE A 143 19.44 14.08 -14.77
N LEU A 144 18.31 14.20 -15.48
CA LEU A 144 17.82 13.14 -16.36
C LEU A 144 18.75 12.94 -17.56
N SER A 145 19.24 14.02 -18.17
CA SER A 145 20.16 13.95 -19.31
C SER A 145 21.48 13.26 -18.94
N ALA A 146 22.03 13.54 -17.75
CA ALA A 146 23.25 12.88 -17.27
C ALA A 146 23.08 11.36 -17.03
N ARG A 147 21.84 10.91 -16.78
CA ARG A 147 21.52 9.49 -16.57
C ARG A 147 21.21 8.74 -17.86
N GLY A 148 20.93 9.44 -18.95
CA GLY A 148 20.48 8.86 -20.20
C GLY A 148 19.10 8.19 -20.07
N SER A 149 18.88 7.10 -20.81
CA SER A 149 17.56 6.48 -20.97
C SER A 149 17.13 5.54 -19.84
N SER A 150 17.86 5.49 -18.71
CA SER A 150 17.49 4.59 -17.61
C SER A 150 16.27 5.13 -16.86
N PRO A 151 15.21 4.32 -16.64
CA PRO A 151 14.01 4.79 -15.98
C PRO A 151 14.27 5.13 -14.50
N VAL A 152 13.50 6.09 -13.99
CA VAL A 152 13.60 6.57 -12.61
C VAL A 152 12.25 6.48 -11.92
N PHE A 153 12.23 5.96 -10.71
CA PHE A 153 11.05 5.95 -9.86
C PHE A 153 11.05 7.17 -8.95
N ALA A 154 9.99 7.97 -9.00
CA ALA A 154 9.83 9.15 -8.17
C ALA A 154 8.61 8.99 -7.25
N LYS A 155 8.76 9.37 -5.97
CA LYS A 155 7.66 9.36 -5.00
C LYS A 155 7.83 10.48 -3.97
N PRO A 156 6.73 11.00 -3.38
CA PRO A 156 6.83 11.96 -2.30
C PRO A 156 7.57 11.38 -1.07
N ILE A 157 8.44 12.19 -0.45
CA ILE A 157 9.21 11.77 0.73
C ILE A 157 8.28 11.39 1.88
N GLY A 158 7.36 12.27 2.26
CA GLY A 158 6.37 12.03 3.33
C GLY A 158 5.03 11.46 2.88
N GLY A 159 4.91 11.00 1.63
CA GLY A 159 3.62 10.54 1.09
C GLY A 159 3.19 9.15 1.58
N MET A 160 1.88 8.95 1.75
CA MET A 160 1.28 7.65 2.02
C MET A 160 0.52 7.12 0.79
N TRP A 161 0.09 5.86 0.88
CA TRP A 161 -0.81 5.21 -0.10
C TRP A 161 -0.30 5.14 -1.53
N SER A 162 1.00 5.28 -1.77
CA SER A 162 1.58 5.38 -3.12
C SER A 162 0.98 6.53 -3.94
N ALA A 163 0.41 7.54 -3.26
CA ALA A 163 -0.08 8.75 -3.89
C ALA A 163 1.10 9.57 -4.44
N GLY A 164 0.96 10.07 -5.67
CA GLY A 164 2.01 10.81 -6.36
C GLY A 164 3.20 9.95 -6.79
N ALA A 165 3.18 8.64 -6.59
CA ALA A 165 4.24 7.77 -7.11
C ALA A 165 4.17 7.72 -8.65
N MET A 166 5.32 7.87 -9.31
CA MET A 166 5.41 7.91 -10.76
C MET A 166 6.70 7.25 -11.25
N ARG A 167 6.65 6.71 -12.48
CA ARG A 167 7.81 6.19 -13.20
C ARG A 167 8.12 7.12 -14.37
N ILE A 168 9.27 7.77 -14.34
CA ILE A 168 9.82 8.53 -15.46
C ILE A 168 10.51 7.52 -16.37
N SER A 169 9.91 7.25 -17.52
CA SER A 169 10.37 6.20 -18.45
C SER A 169 11.31 6.72 -19.52
N ALA A 170 11.21 8.00 -19.86
CA ALA A 170 12.02 8.65 -20.89
C ALA A 170 11.96 10.17 -20.73
N HIS A 171 12.80 10.86 -21.51
CA HIS A 171 12.74 12.29 -21.71
C HIS A 171 13.20 12.63 -23.13
N THR A 172 12.84 13.82 -23.60
CA THR A 172 13.42 14.47 -24.78
C THR A 172 14.30 15.64 -24.32
N ASP A 173 14.73 16.49 -25.25
CA ASP A 173 15.47 17.72 -24.92
C ASP A 173 14.63 18.74 -24.14
N THR A 174 13.30 18.63 -24.22
CA THR A 174 12.36 19.60 -23.67
C THR A 174 11.33 19.00 -22.73
N HIS A 175 11.01 17.71 -22.88
CA HIS A 175 9.89 17.08 -22.17
C HIS A 175 10.30 15.86 -21.35
N VAL A 176 9.60 15.64 -20.24
CA VAL A 176 9.63 14.43 -19.43
C VAL A 176 8.44 13.54 -19.80
N ILE A 177 8.68 12.23 -19.90
CA ILE A 177 7.64 11.23 -20.13
C ILE A 177 7.53 10.39 -18.85
N ALA A 178 6.41 10.56 -18.14
CA ALA A 178 6.14 9.90 -16.87
C ALA A 178 4.79 9.17 -16.89
N THR A 179 4.73 8.02 -16.22
CA THR A 179 3.49 7.23 -16.15
C THR A 179 2.38 8.02 -15.46
N GLY A 180 1.20 8.08 -16.07
CA GLY A 180 0.03 8.79 -15.54
C GLY A 180 -0.03 10.27 -15.89
N HIS A 181 0.93 10.78 -16.68
CA HIS A 181 0.98 12.15 -17.14
C HIS A 181 1.16 12.19 -18.65
N ASP A 182 0.53 13.16 -19.31
CA ASP A 182 0.91 13.54 -20.67
C ASP A 182 2.36 14.03 -20.68
N PRO A 183 3.09 13.98 -21.81
CA PRO A 183 4.43 14.56 -21.88
C PRO A 183 4.41 16.04 -21.48
N GLN A 184 5.25 16.44 -20.52
CA GLN A 184 5.31 17.80 -19.99
C GLN A 184 6.72 18.38 -20.15
N THR A 185 6.84 19.70 -20.31
CA THR A 185 8.16 20.34 -20.23
C THR A 185 8.79 20.13 -18.85
N PHE A 186 10.11 20.22 -18.72
CA PHE A 186 10.78 20.05 -17.42
C PHE A 186 10.25 21.03 -16.35
N ASP A 187 10.05 22.30 -16.70
CA ASP A 187 9.49 23.30 -15.78
C ASP A 187 8.03 22.97 -15.43
N ALA A 188 7.21 22.64 -16.43
CA ALA A 188 5.81 22.28 -16.18
C ALA A 188 5.70 21.02 -15.31
N PHE A 189 6.58 20.04 -15.49
CA PHE A 189 6.61 18.84 -14.67
C PHE A 189 7.06 19.16 -13.23
N ALA A 190 8.12 19.96 -13.07
CA ALA A 190 8.60 20.40 -11.77
C ALA A 190 7.53 21.18 -10.99
N ASP A 191 6.80 22.09 -11.65
CA ASP A 191 5.78 22.92 -11.01
C ASP A 191 4.46 22.18 -10.80
N SER A 192 4.02 21.40 -11.80
CA SER A 192 2.69 20.79 -11.75
C SER A 192 2.70 19.40 -11.14
N ALA A 193 3.62 18.50 -11.50
CA ALA A 193 3.60 17.12 -11.02
C ALA A 193 4.23 17.01 -9.63
N LEU A 194 5.38 17.66 -9.42
CA LEU A 194 6.11 17.67 -8.15
C LEU A 194 5.60 18.77 -7.21
N GLY A 195 5.55 20.01 -7.70
CA GLY A 195 5.14 21.19 -6.95
C GLY A 195 6.06 21.48 -5.76
N ASP A 196 5.50 21.93 -4.64
CA ASP A 196 6.27 22.24 -3.41
C ASP A 196 6.46 21.03 -2.49
N ILE A 197 6.01 19.84 -2.92
CA ILE A 197 6.15 18.61 -2.14
C ILE A 197 7.54 18.00 -2.44
N PRO A 198 8.32 17.60 -1.42
CA PRO A 198 9.60 16.96 -1.67
C PRO A 198 9.43 15.55 -2.24
N TYR A 199 10.21 15.23 -3.27
CA TYR A 199 10.23 13.93 -3.95
C TYR A 199 11.60 13.27 -3.88
N ILE A 200 11.62 11.96 -3.65
CA ILE A 200 12.83 11.14 -3.77
C ILE A 200 12.83 10.41 -5.13
N PHE A 201 13.97 10.44 -5.81
CA PHE A 201 14.21 9.74 -7.07
C PHE A 201 15.09 8.53 -6.77
N GLN A 202 14.66 7.34 -7.20
CA GLN A 202 15.33 6.07 -6.95
C GLN A 202 15.48 5.27 -8.24
N ASP A 203 16.45 4.35 -8.27
CA ASP A 203 16.54 3.39 -9.37
C ASP A 203 15.25 2.54 -9.44
N CYS A 204 14.75 2.32 -10.65
CA CYS A 204 13.69 1.34 -10.88
C CYS A 204 14.24 -0.07 -10.64
N LEU A 205 13.73 -0.75 -9.63
CA LEU A 205 14.03 -2.15 -9.40
C LEU A 205 13.37 -3.03 -10.47
N LYS A 206 13.98 -4.20 -10.73
CA LYS A 206 13.37 -5.25 -11.54
C LYS A 206 12.63 -6.21 -10.62
N PRO A 207 11.38 -6.59 -10.93
CA PRO A 207 10.68 -7.60 -10.15
C PRO A 207 11.44 -8.92 -10.22
N HIS A 208 11.29 -9.74 -9.18
CA HIS A 208 11.84 -11.09 -9.18
C HIS A 208 11.25 -11.90 -10.34
N ARG A 209 12.06 -12.75 -11.01
CA ARG A 209 11.67 -13.56 -12.18
C ARG A 209 10.40 -14.42 -12.01
N PHE A 210 10.02 -14.68 -10.77
CA PHE A 210 8.74 -15.32 -10.44
C PHE A 210 7.54 -14.58 -11.05
N PHE A 211 7.65 -13.26 -11.21
CA PHE A 211 6.60 -12.40 -11.76
C PHE A 211 6.74 -12.14 -13.27
N ASP A 212 7.64 -12.85 -13.96
CA ASP A 212 7.80 -12.71 -15.41
C ASP A 212 6.47 -13.02 -16.13
N GLY A 213 6.05 -12.10 -17.00
CA GLY A 213 4.77 -12.18 -17.70
C GLY A 213 3.54 -11.83 -16.85
N ILE A 214 3.70 -11.53 -15.56
CA ILE A 214 2.61 -11.11 -14.66
C ILE A 214 2.62 -9.59 -14.49
N THR A 215 3.76 -9.03 -14.10
CA THR A 215 3.90 -7.58 -13.84
C THR A 215 5.34 -7.12 -14.02
N ASP A 216 5.53 -5.90 -14.51
CA ASP A 216 6.84 -5.24 -14.60
C ASP A 216 7.13 -4.34 -13.39
N ALA A 217 6.16 -4.21 -12.47
CA ALA A 217 6.28 -3.43 -11.26
C ALA A 217 6.62 -4.30 -10.04
N ILE A 218 7.12 -3.67 -8.97
CA ILE A 218 7.52 -4.38 -7.76
C ILE A 218 6.30 -4.78 -6.94
N ALA A 219 6.07 -6.08 -6.81
CA ALA A 219 5.20 -6.63 -5.78
C ALA A 219 5.86 -6.51 -4.41
N THR A 220 5.08 -6.17 -3.38
CA THR A 220 5.61 -6.02 -2.01
C THR A 220 4.93 -6.97 -1.05
N VAL A 221 5.67 -7.39 -0.03
CA VAL A 221 5.10 -8.10 1.11
C VAL A 221 4.82 -7.09 2.21
N ARG A 222 3.56 -7.01 2.63
CA ARG A 222 3.12 -6.30 3.82
C ARG A 222 3.11 -7.28 4.99
N CYS A 223 3.96 -7.04 5.97
CA CYS A 223 3.94 -7.76 7.24
C CYS A 223 3.36 -6.87 8.33
N LEU A 224 2.59 -7.46 9.25
CA LEU A 224 2.34 -6.87 10.56
C LEU A 224 3.37 -7.47 11.51
N ASN A 225 4.26 -6.64 12.04
CA ASN A 225 5.30 -7.06 12.97
C ASN A 225 4.90 -6.58 14.37
N LEU A 226 4.84 -7.50 15.32
CA LEU A 226 4.71 -7.22 16.75
C LEU A 226 6.07 -7.51 17.37
N ILE A 227 6.67 -6.52 18.00
CA ILE A 227 7.99 -6.61 18.61
C ILE A 227 7.80 -6.33 20.11
N ASP A 228 8.24 -7.28 20.93
CA ASP A 228 8.36 -7.17 22.38
C ASP A 228 9.84 -7.42 22.77
N ASP A 229 10.18 -7.28 24.05
CA ASP A 229 11.56 -7.21 24.57
C ASP A 229 12.54 -8.23 23.96
N ASP A 230 12.09 -9.45 23.65
CA ASP A 230 12.92 -10.49 23.03
C ASP A 230 12.24 -11.24 21.85
N GLN A 231 11.07 -10.80 21.40
CA GLN A 231 10.27 -11.57 20.44
C GLN A 231 9.73 -10.73 19.29
N LEU A 232 10.04 -11.18 18.07
CA LEU A 232 9.34 -10.78 16.85
C LEU A 232 8.24 -11.80 16.54
N SER A 233 7.00 -11.33 16.46
CA SER A 233 5.85 -12.09 15.96
C SER A 233 5.30 -11.45 14.69
N VAL A 234 5.10 -12.25 13.65
CA VAL A 234 4.53 -11.82 12.37
C VAL A 234 3.19 -12.54 12.17
N PRO A 235 2.11 -12.12 12.85
CA PRO A 235 0.81 -12.81 12.78
C PRO A 235 0.19 -12.81 11.38
N PHE A 236 0.63 -11.90 10.51
CA PHE A 236 0.04 -11.70 9.20
C PHE A 236 1.06 -11.19 8.18
N ALA A 237 1.04 -11.81 7.00
CA ALA A 237 1.79 -11.38 5.83
C ALA A 237 0.89 -11.40 4.58
N MET A 238 1.14 -10.45 3.69
CA MET A 238 0.33 -10.24 2.51
C MET A 238 1.16 -9.81 1.32
N LEU A 239 0.97 -10.47 0.17
CA LEU A 239 1.55 -10.03 -1.09
C LEU A 239 0.62 -9.03 -1.77
N LYS A 240 1.08 -7.79 -1.89
CA LYS A 240 0.45 -6.76 -2.71
C LYS A 240 1.05 -6.81 -4.10
N LEU A 241 0.20 -7.13 -5.08
CA LEU A 241 0.62 -7.38 -6.46
C LEU A 241 0.08 -6.29 -7.39
N PRO A 242 0.95 -5.42 -7.92
CA PRO A 242 0.57 -4.49 -8.98
C PRO A 242 0.16 -5.26 -10.24
N MET A 243 -0.98 -4.89 -10.80
CA MET A 243 -1.52 -5.49 -12.03
C MET A 243 -2.00 -4.41 -12.98
N ALA A 244 -2.41 -4.79 -14.19
CA ALA A 244 -2.97 -3.88 -15.20
C ALA A 244 -2.06 -2.69 -15.54
N GLY A 245 -0.75 -2.90 -15.53
CA GLY A 245 0.24 -1.87 -15.81
C GLY A 245 0.44 -0.84 -14.70
N ASN A 246 -0.15 -1.05 -13.51
CA ASN A 246 0.10 -0.18 -12.37
C ASN A 246 1.56 -0.28 -11.90
N ILE A 247 2.17 0.88 -11.66
CA ILE A 247 3.55 0.99 -11.16
C ILE A 247 3.69 0.81 -9.64
N ALA A 248 2.56 0.74 -8.94
CA ALA A 248 2.49 0.63 -7.50
C ALA A 248 1.32 -0.26 -7.07
N ASP A 249 1.48 -0.90 -5.91
CA ASP A 249 0.69 -2.04 -5.46
C ASP A 249 -0.54 -1.68 -4.60
N ASN A 250 -0.90 -0.41 -4.48
CA ASN A 250 -1.98 -0.01 -3.57
C ASN A 250 -3.38 -0.25 -4.14
N PHE A 251 -4.33 -0.63 -3.28
CA PHE A 251 -5.64 -1.17 -3.66
C PHE A 251 -6.64 -0.16 -4.21
N TRP A 252 -6.40 1.14 -3.98
CA TRP A 252 -7.24 2.17 -4.59
C TRP A 252 -7.01 2.25 -6.11
N ARG A 253 -5.89 1.71 -6.63
CA ARG A 253 -5.61 1.57 -8.05
C ARG A 253 -6.33 0.33 -8.60
N PRO A 254 -7.24 0.48 -9.57
CA PRO A 254 -7.99 -0.64 -10.12
C PRO A 254 -7.09 -1.73 -10.71
N GLY A 255 -7.50 -2.99 -10.53
CA GLY A 255 -6.80 -4.16 -11.07
C GLY A 255 -5.78 -4.79 -10.12
N ASN A 256 -5.22 -4.04 -9.17
CA ASN A 256 -4.27 -4.56 -8.20
C ASN A 256 -4.85 -5.72 -7.38
N LEU A 257 -4.01 -6.70 -7.09
CA LEU A 257 -4.38 -7.92 -6.37
C LEU A 257 -3.72 -7.97 -5.01
N LEU A 258 -4.39 -8.67 -4.11
CA LEU A 258 -3.85 -8.99 -2.81
C LEU A 258 -3.85 -10.49 -2.60
N CYS A 259 -2.77 -10.99 -2.05
CA CYS A 259 -2.64 -12.41 -1.78
C CYS A 259 -2.31 -12.61 -0.32
N ASN A 260 -3.06 -13.49 0.35
CA ASN A 260 -2.70 -13.91 1.69
C ASN A 260 -1.44 -14.77 1.58
N LEU A 261 -0.46 -14.49 2.44
CA LEU A 261 0.72 -15.31 2.59
C LEU A 261 0.67 -16.02 3.92
N ASP A 262 1.10 -17.27 3.93
CA ASP A 262 1.54 -17.93 5.15
C ASP A 262 2.86 -17.26 5.62
N PRO A 263 2.92 -16.68 6.83
CA PRO A 263 4.10 -15.91 7.27
C PRO A 263 5.37 -16.75 7.46
N GLU A 264 5.25 -18.05 7.74
CA GLU A 264 6.39 -18.93 7.98
C GLU A 264 7.01 -19.43 6.67
N THR A 265 6.16 -19.74 5.69
CA THR A 265 6.57 -20.41 4.45
C THR A 265 6.61 -19.49 3.24
N GLY A 266 5.91 -18.35 3.28
CA GLY A 266 5.69 -17.48 2.14
C GLY A 266 4.74 -18.04 1.09
N GLU A 267 4.01 -19.13 1.37
CA GLU A 267 3.05 -19.72 0.44
C GLU A 267 1.82 -18.82 0.25
N VAL A 268 1.38 -18.65 -1.00
CA VAL A 268 0.13 -17.95 -1.30
C VAL A 268 -1.05 -18.85 -0.95
N THR A 269 -1.75 -18.53 0.14
CA THR A 269 -2.89 -19.34 0.64
C THR A 269 -4.23 -18.89 0.10
N GLY A 270 -4.28 -17.71 -0.53
CA GLY A 270 -5.50 -17.19 -1.14
C GLY A 270 -5.28 -15.90 -1.91
N LEU A 271 -6.13 -15.67 -2.91
CA LEU A 271 -6.16 -14.46 -3.72
C LEU A 271 -7.42 -13.66 -3.42
N ALA A 272 -7.27 -12.36 -3.24
CA ALA A 272 -8.34 -11.39 -3.17
C ALA A 272 -8.17 -10.39 -4.32
N ALA A 273 -9.06 -10.51 -5.32
CA ALA A 273 -9.27 -9.46 -6.31
C ALA A 273 -10.39 -8.56 -5.79
N VAL A 274 -10.16 -7.25 -5.75
CA VAL A 274 -11.23 -6.31 -5.43
C VAL A 274 -12.12 -6.20 -6.66
N LYS A 275 -13.29 -6.83 -6.66
CA LYS A 275 -14.41 -6.33 -7.46
C LYS A 275 -14.76 -4.97 -6.88
N MET A 276 -14.60 -3.89 -7.64
CA MET A 276 -14.90 -2.50 -7.23
C MET A 276 -16.38 -2.23 -6.86
N ALA A 277 -17.19 -3.28 -6.58
CA ALA A 277 -18.55 -3.19 -6.09
C ALA A 277 -18.82 -4.02 -4.82
N ALA A 278 -17.86 -4.81 -4.31
CA ALA A 278 -18.05 -5.55 -3.06
C ALA A 278 -16.67 -5.85 -2.46
N ALA A 279 -16.29 -5.09 -1.45
CA ALA A 279 -15.07 -5.29 -0.68
C ALA A 279 -15.23 -6.47 0.30
N SER A 280 -15.63 -7.63 -0.20
CA SER A 280 -15.89 -8.81 0.61
C SER A 280 -14.93 -9.95 0.29
N ARG A 281 -13.64 -9.74 0.57
CA ARG A 281 -12.67 -10.84 0.73
C ARG A 281 -11.49 -10.42 1.60
N TRP A 282 -11.70 -10.34 2.92
CA TRP A 282 -10.63 -10.06 3.88
C TRP A 282 -10.68 -10.95 5.13
N MET A 283 -9.47 -11.32 5.58
CA MET A 283 -9.03 -12.10 6.74
C MET A 283 -9.54 -13.55 6.88
N ARG A 284 -8.65 -14.50 6.58
CA ARG A 284 -8.63 -15.82 7.23
C ARG A 284 -7.44 -15.82 8.17
N CYS A 285 -7.68 -15.88 9.47
CA CYS A 285 -6.70 -16.40 10.42
C CYS A 285 -6.87 -17.93 10.37
N ARG A 286 -5.85 -18.68 9.93
CA ARG A 286 -5.82 -20.13 10.14
C ARG A 286 -4.61 -20.43 10.99
N THR A 287 -4.85 -20.90 12.20
CA THR A 287 -3.93 -21.79 12.90
C THR A 287 -3.89 -23.14 12.15
N PRO A 288 -2.72 -23.80 12.05
CA PRO A 288 -2.54 -24.92 11.15
C PRO A 288 -3.26 -26.17 11.67
N THR A 289 -4.18 -26.71 10.87
CA THR A 289 -4.58 -28.11 10.95
C THR A 289 -4.46 -28.73 9.56
N ALA A 290 -4.00 -29.98 9.58
CA ALA A 290 -3.21 -30.62 8.55
C ALA A 290 -3.89 -30.88 7.19
N SER A 291 -2.99 -30.96 6.21
CA SER A 291 -3.04 -31.76 4.98
C SER A 291 -3.92 -31.27 3.83
N LEU A 292 -3.25 -30.79 2.79
CA LEU A 292 -3.57 -31.09 1.39
C LEU A 292 -2.28 -30.94 0.57
N SER A 293 -1.95 -31.97 -0.21
CA SER A 293 -0.69 -32.09 -0.93
C SER A 293 -0.63 -31.13 -2.12
N VAL A 294 0.27 -30.16 -2.06
CA VAL A 294 0.74 -29.40 -3.22
C VAL A 294 2.26 -29.54 -3.27
N LYS A 295 2.79 -29.72 -4.49
CA LYS A 295 4.19 -30.09 -4.77
C LYS A 295 5.16 -29.14 -4.08
N ARG A 296 5.91 -29.67 -3.11
CA ARG A 296 7.04 -28.99 -2.46
C ARG A 296 8.12 -28.67 -3.50
N CYS A 297 8.44 -27.39 -3.68
CA CYS A 297 9.70 -26.98 -4.29
C CYS A 297 10.68 -26.65 -3.15
N ARG A 298 11.65 -27.53 -2.89
CA ARG A 298 12.74 -27.26 -1.93
C ARG A 298 13.75 -26.36 -2.62
N TYR A 299 13.97 -25.16 -2.12
CA TYR A 299 15.17 -24.37 -2.46
C TYR A 299 16.33 -24.87 -1.60
N GLY A 300 17.30 -25.51 -2.27
CA GLY A 300 18.65 -25.67 -1.74
C GLY A 300 19.42 -24.36 -1.94
N ALA A 301 20.16 -23.96 -0.92
CA ALA A 301 21.09 -22.85 -0.99
C ALA A 301 22.28 -23.23 -1.89
N SER A 302 22.58 -22.35 -2.83
CA SER A 302 23.90 -22.18 -3.46
C SER A 302 23.98 -20.76 -3.98
#